data_AF-A0A7V2JQ89-F1
#
_entry.id   AF-A0A7V2JQ89-F1
#
_cell.length_a   1.000
_cell.length_b   1.000
_cell.length_c   1.000
_cell.angle_alpha   90.00
_cell.angle_beta   90.00
_cell.angle_gamma   90.00
#
_symmetry.space_group_name_H-M   'P 1'
#
loop_
_entity.id
_entity.type
_entity.pdbx_description
1 polymer ?
#
loop_
_entity_poly.entity_id
_entity_poly.type
_entity_poly.pdbx_seq_one_letter_code
_entity_poly.pdbx_strand_id
1 'polypeptide(L)'
;MSLHCRYVFIFLIALLTNPVLAAGKWSGNVALEYRYFTENALDNRQHGDNWSFSAQPEYFRRWDGERQSFTFVPFLRIDENDPERSHFDIRELTWVKANKNHEWRIGIRKVYWGVTESQHLVDIINQTDLVENIDTEDKLGQPMVNLSLVRDWGTLDFFVLPGFRERTFPGAKGRLRSQPRVDTDQAVYESSSGQRHVDVAMRWSHNIGDWDIGLSYFRGTSRDPRFVPGVDSSGAPVLVPYYDQMRQTSLDLQWTTGNWLWKLEAIARQSNGASYNASVAGFEYTFTGIFKSKKDLGVLLEYHHDSRGTRA
;
A
#
# COMPACT_ATOMS: atom_id res chain seq x y z
N MET A 1 -41.15 -1.40 48.90
CA MET A 1 -40.95 -0.18 48.07
C MET A 1 -39.48 -0.07 47.74
N SER A 2 -39.09 -0.39 46.50
CA SER A 2 -37.78 -0.02 45.94
C SER A 2 -37.98 0.16 44.44
N LEU A 3 -38.12 1.42 44.03
CA LEU A 3 -38.25 1.80 42.62
C LEU A 3 -36.91 1.54 41.93
N HIS A 4 -36.91 0.61 40.97
CA HIS A 4 -35.79 0.47 40.04
C HIS A 4 -35.95 1.49 38.91
N CYS A 5 -35.12 2.53 38.96
CA CYS A 5 -35.02 3.56 37.94
C CYS A 5 -34.46 2.95 36.64
N ARG A 6 -35.28 2.88 35.59
CA ARG A 6 -34.85 2.48 34.25
C ARG A 6 -34.31 3.72 33.53
N TYR A 7 -33.01 3.78 33.28
CA TYR A 7 -32.42 4.78 32.39
C TYR A 7 -32.67 4.37 30.94
N VAL A 8 -33.45 5.17 30.22
CA VAL A 8 -33.61 5.07 28.77
C VAL A 8 -32.62 6.05 28.15
N PHE A 9 -31.55 5.54 27.52
CA PHE A 9 -30.68 6.35 26.67
C PHE A 9 -31.35 6.47 25.29
N ILE A 10 -31.96 7.62 25.02
CA ILE A 10 -32.43 7.98 23.68
C ILE A 10 -31.25 8.62 22.94
N PHE A 11 -30.61 7.85 22.05
CA PHE A 11 -29.68 8.42 21.07
C PHE A 11 -30.51 9.06 19.94
N LEU A 12 -30.69 10.38 20.02
CA LEU A 12 -31.31 11.15 18.95
C LEU A 12 -30.26 11.43 17.87
N ILE A 13 -30.19 10.61 16.82
CA ILE A 13 -29.39 10.91 15.63
C ILE A 13 -30.17 11.95 14.81
N ALA A 14 -29.84 13.22 15.00
CA ALA A 14 -30.31 14.29 14.13
C ALA A 14 -29.55 14.21 12.79
N LEU A 15 -30.14 13.53 11.80
CA LEU A 15 -29.69 13.55 10.41
C LEU A 15 -30.01 14.93 9.80
N LEU A 16 -29.09 15.88 9.95
CA LEU A 16 -29.05 17.09 9.14
C LEU A 16 -28.63 16.68 7.72
N THR A 17 -29.60 16.40 6.86
CA THR A 17 -29.36 16.08 5.44
C THR A 17 -28.89 17.34 4.71
N ASN A 18 -27.58 17.56 4.68
CA ASN A 18 -26.97 18.61 3.88
C ASN A 18 -27.08 18.21 2.39
N PRO A 19 -27.69 19.03 1.50
CA PRO A 19 -27.89 18.66 0.09
C PRO A 19 -26.58 18.42 -0.67
N VAL A 20 -25.45 18.93 -0.15
CA VAL A 20 -24.10 18.67 -0.68
C VAL A 20 -23.67 17.20 -0.48
N LEU A 21 -24.11 16.54 0.60
CA LEU A 21 -23.83 15.12 0.85
C LEU A 21 -24.71 14.19 -0.02
N ALA A 22 -25.85 14.68 -0.53
CA ALA A 22 -26.82 13.88 -1.28
C ALA A 22 -26.40 13.57 -2.74
N ALA A 23 -25.38 14.25 -3.27
CA ALA A 23 -24.93 14.06 -4.66
C ALA A 23 -23.82 13.01 -4.85
N GLY A 24 -23.23 12.52 -3.76
CA GLY A 24 -22.21 11.47 -3.80
C GLY A 24 -22.77 10.12 -3.38
N LYS A 25 -22.03 9.07 -3.71
CA LYS A 25 -22.31 7.70 -3.30
C LYS A 25 -21.45 7.35 -2.10
N TRP A 26 -22.06 6.67 -1.14
CA TRP A 26 -21.34 6.07 -0.02
C TRP A 26 -21.27 4.56 -0.22
N SER A 27 -20.09 4.00 -0.01
CA SER A 27 -19.80 2.56 0.00
C SER A 27 -18.80 2.28 1.13
N GLY A 28 -18.28 1.05 1.19
CA GLY A 28 -17.24 0.66 2.15
C GLY A 28 -17.60 -0.59 2.92
N ASN A 29 -16.78 -0.91 3.91
CA ASN A 29 -16.92 -2.11 4.73
C ASN A 29 -16.69 -1.83 6.21
N VAL A 30 -17.25 -2.72 7.02
CA VAL A 30 -16.98 -2.84 8.45
C VAL A 30 -16.64 -4.31 8.70
N ALA A 31 -15.60 -4.58 9.50
CA ALA A 31 -15.16 -5.92 9.80
C ALA A 31 -14.91 -6.10 11.30
N LEU A 32 -15.24 -7.30 11.79
CA LEU A 32 -14.82 -7.80 13.09
C LEU A 32 -13.90 -9.00 12.83
N GLU A 33 -12.69 -8.94 13.35
CA GLU A 33 -11.65 -9.95 13.17
C GLU A 33 -11.32 -10.60 14.51
N TYR A 34 -11.18 -11.93 14.51
CA TYR A 34 -10.61 -12.69 15.62
C TYR A 34 -9.39 -13.46 15.11
N ARG A 35 -8.24 -13.26 15.78
CA ARG A 35 -7.00 -13.99 15.53
C ARG A 35 -6.76 -14.97 16.65
N TYR A 36 -6.71 -16.26 16.32
CA TYR A 36 -6.39 -17.35 17.23
C TYR A 36 -4.94 -17.81 17.04
N PHE A 37 -4.18 -17.94 18.12
CA PHE A 37 -2.80 -18.41 18.09
C PHE A 37 -2.65 -19.75 18.80
N THR A 38 -2.26 -20.78 18.05
CA THR A 38 -2.03 -22.12 18.60
C THR A 38 -0.76 -22.23 19.44
N GLU A 39 0.21 -21.34 19.20
CA GLU A 39 1.53 -21.35 19.82
C GLU A 39 1.71 -20.23 20.84
N ASN A 40 2.59 -20.47 21.81
CA ASN A 40 2.94 -19.49 22.84
C ASN A 40 3.71 -18.28 22.31
N ALA A 41 3.59 -17.15 23.02
CA ALA A 41 4.28 -15.92 22.71
C ALA A 41 5.80 -16.10 22.60
N LEU A 42 6.44 -15.49 21.59
CA LEU A 42 7.90 -15.49 21.48
C LEU A 42 8.54 -14.54 22.52
N ASP A 43 7.77 -13.55 22.95
CA ASP A 43 8.12 -12.57 23.96
C ASP A 43 6.92 -12.35 24.88
N ASN A 44 7.14 -12.37 26.20
CA ASN A 44 6.07 -12.30 27.21
C ASN A 44 5.22 -11.02 27.15
N ARG A 45 5.66 -9.98 26.43
CA ARG A 45 4.88 -8.76 26.20
C ARG A 45 3.83 -8.93 25.10
N GLN A 46 3.97 -9.93 24.22
CA GLN A 46 3.04 -10.14 23.13
C GLN A 46 1.71 -10.70 23.65
N HIS A 47 0.62 -10.24 23.05
CA HIS A 47 -0.71 -10.73 23.38
C HIS A 47 -0.92 -12.17 22.91
N GLY A 48 -1.99 -12.82 23.38
CA GLY A 48 -2.46 -14.12 22.89
C GLY A 48 -3.43 -13.94 21.74
N ASP A 49 -4.56 -14.66 21.79
CA ASP A 49 -5.69 -14.40 20.90
C ASP A 49 -6.14 -12.94 20.97
N ASN A 50 -6.72 -12.44 19.87
CA ASN A 50 -6.97 -11.02 19.74
C ASN A 50 -8.21 -10.72 18.91
N TRP A 51 -9.00 -9.75 19.36
CA TRP A 51 -10.07 -9.14 18.57
C TRP A 51 -9.64 -7.81 17.97
N SER A 52 -10.14 -7.51 16.77
CA SER A 52 -10.07 -6.16 16.22
C SER A 52 -11.31 -5.80 15.42
N PHE A 53 -11.61 -4.51 15.39
CA PHE A 53 -12.69 -3.94 14.60
C PHE A 53 -12.09 -2.96 13.59
N SER A 54 -12.59 -2.97 12.35
CA SER A 54 -12.23 -1.97 11.35
C SER A 54 -13.44 -1.43 10.60
N ALA A 55 -13.33 -0.18 10.17
CA ALA A 55 -14.30 0.49 9.33
C ALA A 55 -13.60 1.32 8.26
N GLN A 56 -14.03 1.16 7.01
CA GLN A 56 -13.49 1.87 5.85
C GLN A 56 -14.65 2.33 4.96
N PRO A 57 -15.36 3.42 5.34
CA PRO A 57 -16.34 4.00 4.45
C PRO A 57 -15.63 4.69 3.28
N GLU A 58 -16.31 4.79 2.16
CA GLU A 58 -15.87 5.47 0.96
C GLU A 58 -16.95 6.44 0.52
N TYR A 59 -16.56 7.69 0.29
CA TYR A 59 -17.37 8.68 -0.40
C TYR A 59 -16.84 8.92 -1.79
N PHE A 60 -17.67 8.72 -2.80
CA PHE A 60 -17.34 8.97 -4.19
C PHE A 60 -18.34 9.92 -4.84
N ARG A 61 -17.83 10.92 -5.57
CA ARG A 61 -18.66 11.84 -6.35
C ARG A 61 -18.05 12.08 -7.72
N ARG A 62 -18.90 12.10 -8.75
CA ARG A 62 -18.51 12.43 -10.13
C ARG A 62 -19.41 13.54 -10.67
N TRP A 63 -18.84 14.48 -11.41
CA TRP A 63 -19.57 15.64 -11.97
C TRP A 63 -18.93 16.12 -13.28
N ASP A 64 -19.45 17.22 -13.84
CA ASP A 64 -18.94 17.85 -15.06
C ASP A 64 -18.90 16.89 -16.26
N GLY A 65 -20.02 16.19 -16.50
CA GLY A 65 -20.11 15.21 -17.58
C GLY A 65 -19.03 14.12 -17.47
N GLU A 66 -18.80 13.64 -16.24
CA GLU A 66 -17.82 12.60 -15.92
C GLU A 66 -16.34 13.01 -16.00
N ARG A 67 -16.04 14.27 -16.28
CA ARG A 67 -14.66 14.75 -16.37
C ARG A 67 -14.00 14.97 -15.02
N GLN A 68 -14.78 15.05 -13.94
CA GLN A 68 -14.24 15.28 -12.61
C GLN A 68 -14.78 14.27 -11.62
N SER A 69 -13.91 13.81 -10.73
CA SER A 69 -14.30 12.98 -9.60
C SER A 69 -13.56 13.34 -8.33
N PHE A 70 -14.20 13.02 -7.21
CA PHE A 70 -13.65 13.15 -5.88
C PHE A 70 -13.90 11.85 -5.12
N THR A 71 -12.86 11.37 -4.45
CA THR A 71 -12.88 10.15 -3.64
C THR A 71 -12.32 10.49 -2.26
N PHE A 72 -13.00 10.04 -1.21
CA PHE A 72 -12.52 10.12 0.17
C PHE A 72 -12.76 8.79 0.88
N VAL A 73 -11.69 8.18 1.37
CA VAL A 73 -11.68 6.87 2.03
C VAL A 73 -10.94 7.01 3.36
N PRO A 74 -11.61 7.42 4.44
CA PRO A 74 -11.07 7.31 5.78
C PRO A 74 -11.05 5.84 6.22
N PHE A 75 -10.13 5.53 7.11
CA PHE A 75 -9.96 4.20 7.68
C PHE A 75 -9.80 4.31 9.19
N LEU A 76 -10.44 3.41 9.93
CA LEU A 76 -10.30 3.28 11.37
C LEU A 76 -10.10 1.81 11.71
N ARG A 77 -9.10 1.53 12.54
CA ARG A 77 -8.93 0.25 13.22
C ARG A 77 -8.85 0.47 14.73
N ILE A 78 -9.52 -0.41 15.46
CA ILE A 78 -9.40 -0.53 16.91
C ILE A 78 -9.02 -1.98 17.20
N ASP A 79 -7.85 -2.16 17.77
CA ASP A 79 -7.29 -3.45 18.17
C ASP A 79 -7.35 -3.59 19.69
N GLU A 80 -7.68 -4.79 20.16
CA GLU A 80 -7.83 -5.06 21.59
C GLU A 80 -6.52 -4.92 22.36
N ASN A 81 -5.40 -5.38 21.79
CA ASN A 81 -4.16 -5.55 22.54
C ASN A 81 -2.96 -4.79 21.99
N ASP A 82 -2.94 -4.41 20.71
CA ASP A 82 -1.82 -3.70 20.06
C ASP A 82 -2.17 -2.24 19.72
N PRO A 83 -1.75 -1.25 20.53
CA PRO A 83 -2.05 0.16 20.29
C PRO A 83 -1.57 0.66 18.94
N GLU A 84 -0.41 0.20 18.46
CA GLU A 84 0.15 0.56 17.16
C GLU A 84 -0.70 0.06 15.98
N ARG A 85 -1.52 -0.97 16.19
CA ARG A 85 -2.51 -1.46 15.22
C ARG A 85 -3.85 -0.70 15.31
N SER A 86 -4.09 0.03 16.40
CA SER A 86 -5.25 0.92 16.53
C SER A 86 -4.92 2.28 15.93
N HIS A 87 -5.49 2.60 14.77
CA HIS A 87 -5.16 3.84 14.08
C HIS A 87 -6.32 4.39 13.25
N PHE A 88 -6.20 5.68 12.95
CA PHE A 88 -7.00 6.37 11.95
C PHE A 88 -6.09 6.79 10.80
N ASP A 89 -6.51 6.53 9.57
CA ASP A 89 -5.78 6.94 8.37
C ASP A 89 -6.74 7.52 7.32
N ILE A 90 -6.19 8.33 6.41
CA ILE A 90 -6.86 8.69 5.17
C ILE A 90 -6.20 7.85 4.07
N ARG A 91 -6.85 6.75 3.70
CA ARG A 91 -6.37 5.84 2.65
C ARG A 91 -6.35 6.53 1.30
N GLU A 92 -7.42 7.27 1.00
CA GLU A 92 -7.53 8.11 -0.19
C GLU A 92 -8.26 9.41 0.10
N LEU A 93 -7.78 10.49 -0.52
CA LEU A 93 -8.43 11.78 -0.59
C LEU A 93 -8.02 12.41 -1.90
N THR A 94 -8.79 12.19 -2.95
CA THR A 94 -8.33 12.38 -4.32
C THR A 94 -9.32 13.22 -5.10
N TRP A 95 -8.81 14.23 -5.78
CA TRP A 95 -9.52 14.91 -6.86
C TRP A 95 -8.89 14.55 -8.20
N VAL A 96 -9.75 14.19 -9.16
CA VAL A 96 -9.35 13.87 -10.53
C VAL A 96 -10.05 14.83 -11.49
N LYS A 97 -9.30 15.31 -12.48
CA LYS A 97 -9.82 16.08 -13.61
C LYS A 97 -9.27 15.55 -14.92
N ALA A 98 -10.14 14.89 -15.68
CA ALA A 98 -9.87 14.35 -17.00
C ALA A 98 -10.21 15.36 -18.10
N ASN A 99 -9.30 15.51 -19.05
CA ASN A 99 -9.52 16.20 -20.33
C ASN A 99 -9.27 15.20 -21.46
N LYS A 100 -9.45 15.63 -22.72
CA LYS A 100 -9.31 14.73 -23.89
C LYS A 100 -7.97 13.98 -23.96
N ASN A 101 -6.89 14.64 -23.56
CA ASN A 101 -5.52 14.22 -23.85
C ASN A 101 -4.61 14.26 -22.60
N HIS A 102 -5.17 14.61 -21.44
CA HIS A 102 -4.44 14.62 -20.18
C HIS A 102 -5.39 14.52 -18.98
N GLU A 103 -4.89 14.00 -17.88
CA GLU A 103 -5.62 13.87 -16.62
C GLU A 103 -4.76 14.37 -15.46
N TRP A 104 -5.37 15.15 -14.58
CA TRP A 104 -4.75 15.59 -13.32
C TRP A 104 -5.34 14.81 -12.16
N ARG A 105 -4.48 14.33 -11.25
CA ARG A 105 -4.87 13.66 -10.01
C ARG A 105 -4.11 14.30 -8.85
N ILE A 106 -4.83 14.83 -7.87
CA ILE A 106 -4.26 15.60 -6.77
C ILE A 106 -4.84 15.11 -5.45
N GLY A 107 -3.98 14.89 -4.46
CA GLY A 107 -4.38 14.52 -3.10
C GLY A 107 -3.62 13.30 -2.59
N ILE A 108 -4.24 12.51 -1.71
CA ILE A 108 -3.66 11.29 -1.13
C ILE A 108 -4.17 10.09 -1.91
N ARG A 109 -3.28 9.30 -2.50
CA ARG A 109 -3.63 8.21 -3.41
C ARG A 109 -2.82 6.96 -3.18
N LYS A 110 -3.42 5.82 -3.50
CA LYS A 110 -2.70 4.57 -3.73
C LYS A 110 -2.50 4.37 -5.23
N VAL A 111 -1.27 4.05 -5.60
CA VAL A 111 -0.84 3.77 -6.96
C VAL A 111 -0.27 2.36 -6.93
N TYR A 112 -0.75 1.54 -7.85
CA TYR A 112 -0.27 0.18 -8.05
C TYR A 112 0.13 0.06 -9.50
N TRP A 113 1.32 -0.46 -9.72
CA TRP A 113 1.77 -0.94 -11.02
C TRP A 113 2.76 -2.07 -10.79
N GLY A 114 2.89 -2.94 -11.78
CA GLY A 114 3.54 -4.22 -11.64
C GLY A 114 2.70 -5.29 -12.28
N VAL A 115 3.32 -6.44 -12.52
CA VAL A 115 2.73 -7.57 -13.21
C VAL A 115 2.95 -8.88 -12.45
N THR A 116 3.88 -8.94 -11.49
CA THR A 116 4.17 -10.16 -10.72
C THR A 116 3.31 -10.26 -9.47
N GLU A 117 3.22 -11.46 -8.88
CA GLU A 117 2.28 -11.77 -7.80
C GLU A 117 2.94 -11.78 -6.42
N SER A 118 4.15 -12.33 -6.29
CA SER A 118 4.77 -12.54 -4.96
C SER A 118 5.68 -11.42 -4.49
N GLN A 119 6.34 -10.71 -5.41
CA GLN A 119 7.09 -9.50 -5.10
C GLN A 119 6.86 -8.44 -6.17
N HIS A 120 6.50 -7.24 -5.74
CA HIS A 120 6.26 -6.07 -6.58
C HIS A 120 7.50 -5.18 -6.60
N LEU A 121 8.52 -5.56 -7.38
CA LEU A 121 9.81 -4.84 -7.40
C LEU A 121 9.66 -3.40 -7.91
N VAL A 122 8.73 -3.20 -8.84
CA VAL A 122 8.52 -1.91 -9.48
C VAL A 122 7.60 -0.98 -8.68
N ASP A 123 6.79 -1.51 -7.76
CA ASP A 123 5.84 -0.74 -6.95
C ASP A 123 6.58 0.01 -5.81
N ILE A 124 6.88 1.28 -6.07
CA ILE A 124 7.76 2.09 -5.22
C ILE A 124 7.17 3.46 -4.84
N ILE A 125 5.91 3.72 -5.19
CA ILE A 125 5.28 5.01 -4.88
C ILE A 125 4.75 5.02 -3.45
N ASN A 126 3.96 4.01 -3.12
CA ASN A 126 3.26 3.90 -1.87
C ASN A 126 4.05 3.10 -0.85
N GLN A 127 3.93 3.51 0.42
CA GLN A 127 4.55 2.81 1.53
C GLN A 127 3.66 1.64 1.97
N THR A 128 4.27 0.49 2.33
CA THR A 128 3.54 -0.63 2.92
C THR A 128 3.03 -0.31 4.33
N ASP A 129 1.85 -0.84 4.65
CA ASP A 129 1.21 -0.76 5.96
C ASP A 129 1.26 -2.13 6.67
N LEU A 130 2.34 -2.42 7.41
CA LEU A 130 2.54 -3.74 8.03
C LEU A 130 1.68 -3.99 9.27
N VAL A 131 1.04 -2.96 9.84
CA VAL A 131 0.08 -3.20 10.94
C VAL A 131 -1.27 -3.73 10.42
N GLU A 132 -1.54 -3.53 9.13
CA GLU A 132 -2.73 -4.08 8.50
C GLU A 132 -2.58 -5.56 8.18
N ASN A 133 -1.52 -5.90 7.47
CA ASN A 133 -1.20 -7.26 7.06
C ASN A 133 0.32 -7.46 6.91
N ILE A 134 0.76 -8.68 7.21
CA ILE A 134 2.18 -9.08 7.16
C ILE A 134 2.65 -9.49 5.77
N ASP A 135 1.73 -9.74 4.85
CA ASP A 135 2.02 -10.12 3.46
C ASP A 135 2.55 -8.94 2.62
N THR A 136 2.54 -7.73 3.17
CA THR A 136 3.06 -6.49 2.56
C THR A 136 2.24 -5.89 1.43
N GLU A 137 1.05 -6.43 1.18
CA GLU A 137 0.14 -6.02 0.10
C GLU A 137 -0.65 -4.75 0.44
N ASP A 138 -0.94 -4.54 1.72
CA ASP A 138 -1.62 -3.33 2.18
C ASP A 138 -0.67 -2.11 2.10
N LYS A 139 -1.17 -1.02 1.50
CA LYS A 139 -0.40 0.21 1.29
C LYS A 139 -1.07 1.41 1.98
N LEU A 140 -0.23 2.34 2.44
CA LEU A 140 -0.61 3.69 2.85
C LEU A 140 -0.85 4.56 1.61
N GLY A 141 -1.82 5.46 1.68
CA GLY A 141 -2.00 6.51 0.67
C GLY A 141 -0.84 7.51 0.68
N GLN A 142 -0.36 7.93 -0.49
CA GLN A 142 0.74 8.87 -0.66
C GLN A 142 0.20 10.22 -1.15
N PRO A 143 0.49 11.35 -0.46
CA PRO A 143 0.22 12.67 -1.01
C PRO A 143 0.97 12.88 -2.33
N MET A 144 0.26 13.35 -3.36
CA MET A 144 0.81 13.51 -4.69
C MET A 144 0.08 14.53 -5.56
N VAL A 145 0.82 15.04 -6.54
CA VAL A 145 0.30 15.63 -7.77
C VAL A 145 0.76 14.73 -8.91
N ASN A 146 -0.19 14.17 -9.66
CA ASN A 146 0.06 13.31 -10.80
C ASN A 146 -0.58 13.91 -12.07
N LEU A 147 0.24 14.09 -13.11
CA LEU A 147 -0.18 14.47 -14.44
C LEU A 147 0.00 13.26 -15.36
N SER A 148 -1.08 12.82 -15.97
CA SER A 148 -1.08 11.77 -16.99
C SER A 148 -1.30 12.38 -18.37
N LEU A 149 -0.43 12.11 -19.34
CA LEU A 149 -0.55 12.53 -20.73
C LEU A 149 -0.84 11.32 -21.61
N VAL A 150 -2.03 11.30 -22.22
CA VAL A 150 -2.46 10.17 -23.07
C VAL A 150 -2.18 10.51 -24.53
N ARG A 151 -1.41 9.67 -25.22
CA ARG A 151 -1.01 9.81 -26.62
C ARG A 151 -1.14 8.48 -27.34
N ASP A 152 -1.12 8.51 -28.67
CA ASP A 152 -1.19 7.29 -29.49
C ASP A 152 0.03 6.38 -29.29
N TRP A 153 1.18 6.96 -28.90
CA TRP A 153 2.39 6.23 -28.54
C TRP A 153 2.45 5.86 -27.04
N GLY A 154 1.34 5.96 -26.30
CA GLY A 154 1.23 5.48 -24.93
C GLY A 154 0.87 6.59 -23.93
N THR A 155 0.92 6.23 -22.65
CA THR A 155 0.62 7.15 -21.54
C THR A 155 1.91 7.52 -20.83
N LEU A 156 2.06 8.81 -20.53
CA LEU A 156 3.18 9.34 -19.75
C LEU A 156 2.67 9.96 -18.47
N ASP A 157 2.99 9.35 -17.34
CA ASP A 157 2.67 9.82 -16.01
C ASP A 157 3.88 10.50 -15.36
N PHE A 158 3.64 11.68 -14.79
CA PHE A 158 4.58 12.41 -13.94
C PHE A 158 4.02 12.48 -12.54
N PHE A 159 4.88 12.32 -11.53
CA PHE A 159 4.53 12.33 -10.12
C PHE A 159 5.43 13.29 -9.36
N VAL A 160 4.82 14.16 -8.56
CA VAL A 160 5.46 14.90 -7.49
C VAL A 160 4.84 14.43 -6.18
N LEU A 161 5.65 13.96 -5.25
CA LEU A 161 5.23 13.30 -4.03
C LEU A 161 5.70 14.12 -2.81
N PRO A 162 4.92 15.13 -2.38
CA PRO A 162 5.28 15.93 -1.22
C PRO A 162 5.08 15.15 0.07
N GLY A 163 6.14 15.06 0.87
CA GLY A 163 6.09 14.40 2.16
C GLY A 163 6.21 12.88 2.04
N PHE A 164 6.91 12.31 3.01
CA PHE A 164 7.15 10.89 3.15
C PHE A 164 6.30 10.32 4.28
N ARG A 165 5.78 9.12 4.07
CA ARG A 165 5.07 8.35 5.08
C ARG A 165 5.93 7.14 5.46
N GLU A 166 6.16 6.97 6.76
CA GLU A 166 6.91 5.85 7.30
C GLU A 166 6.14 4.52 7.15
N ARG A 167 6.87 3.41 7.04
CA ARG A 167 6.29 2.08 7.19
C ARG A 167 5.73 1.96 8.61
N THR A 168 4.51 1.50 8.73
CA THR A 168 3.97 1.09 10.04
C THR A 168 4.59 -0.25 10.42
N PHE A 169 4.73 -0.52 11.72
CA PHE A 169 5.19 -1.81 12.24
C PHE A 169 4.34 -2.18 13.46
N PRO A 170 4.05 -3.49 13.67
CA PRO A 170 3.34 -3.91 14.88
C PRO A 170 4.11 -3.54 16.16
N GLY A 171 3.36 -3.15 17.19
CA GLY A 171 3.90 -2.57 18.42
C GLY A 171 4.53 -3.60 19.33
N ALA A 172 4.95 -3.19 20.54
CA ALA A 172 5.61 -4.11 21.49
C ALA A 172 4.74 -5.33 21.87
N LYS A 173 3.41 -5.14 21.89
CA LYS A 173 2.42 -6.18 22.18
C LYS A 173 2.01 -6.98 20.96
N GLY A 174 2.27 -6.49 19.74
CA GLY A 174 1.90 -7.15 18.50
C GLY A 174 2.49 -8.55 18.37
N ARG A 175 1.64 -9.53 18.04
CA ARG A 175 2.07 -10.93 17.89
C ARG A 175 3.00 -11.16 16.69
N LEU A 176 2.70 -10.50 15.58
CA LEU A 176 3.36 -10.70 14.28
C LEU A 176 4.47 -9.66 14.01
N ARG A 177 5.10 -9.16 15.06
CA ARG A 177 6.23 -8.21 14.97
C ARG A 177 7.56 -8.93 14.76
N SER A 178 8.56 -8.20 14.29
CA SER A 178 9.95 -8.66 14.30
C SER A 178 10.51 -8.81 15.73
N GLN A 179 11.54 -9.63 15.89
CA GLN A 179 12.34 -9.70 17.11
C GLN A 179 13.83 -9.51 16.75
N PRO A 180 14.49 -8.43 17.20
CA PRO A 180 13.96 -7.32 18.00
C PRO A 180 12.84 -6.52 17.31
N ARG A 181 11.99 -5.83 18.08
CA ARG A 181 10.92 -4.99 17.51
C ARG A 181 11.52 -3.82 16.72
N VAL A 182 10.77 -3.33 15.74
CA VAL A 182 11.08 -2.06 15.10
C VAL A 182 10.59 -0.91 15.99
N ASP A 183 11.39 0.14 16.12
CA ASP A 183 11.05 1.37 16.84
C ASP A 183 10.91 2.54 15.87
N THR A 184 9.68 2.82 15.44
CA THR A 184 9.39 3.88 14.45
C THR A 184 9.62 5.28 15.01
N ASP A 185 9.51 5.46 16.33
CA ASP A 185 9.75 6.77 16.96
C ASP A 185 11.20 7.25 16.83
N GLN A 186 12.12 6.32 16.52
CA GLN A 186 13.53 6.60 16.33
C GLN A 186 13.91 6.71 14.84
N ALA A 187 12.95 6.73 13.92
CA ALA A 187 13.21 6.69 12.47
C ALA A 187 14.25 7.74 12.02
N VAL A 188 15.20 7.30 11.20
CA VAL A 188 16.28 8.13 10.68
C VAL A 188 16.17 8.25 9.16
N TYR A 189 16.61 9.40 8.65
CA TYR A 189 16.54 9.74 7.23
C TYR A 189 17.92 10.11 6.71
N GLU A 190 18.26 9.64 5.51
CA GLU A 190 19.44 10.16 4.79
C GLU A 190 19.23 11.61 4.35
N SER A 191 18.01 11.97 3.95
CA SER A 191 17.68 13.35 3.59
C SER A 191 17.55 14.22 4.84
N SER A 192 18.21 15.39 4.83
CA SER A 192 18.06 16.40 5.87
C SER A 192 16.65 16.99 5.95
N SER A 193 15.83 16.81 4.91
CA SER A 193 14.40 17.20 4.93
C SER A 193 13.52 16.19 5.67
N GLY A 194 14.06 15.03 6.06
CA GLY A 194 13.33 13.98 6.77
C GLY A 194 12.01 13.61 6.09
N GLN A 195 10.95 13.49 6.89
CA GLN A 195 9.58 13.26 6.42
C GLN A 195 9.03 14.32 5.45
N ARG A 196 9.66 15.49 5.32
CA ARG A 196 9.20 16.57 4.42
C ARG A 196 9.85 16.53 3.04
N HIS A 197 10.70 15.53 2.79
CA HIS A 197 11.35 15.38 1.49
C HIS A 197 10.30 15.23 0.37
N VAL A 198 10.62 15.79 -0.80
CA VAL A 198 9.76 15.70 -1.98
C VAL A 198 10.38 14.68 -2.93
N ASP A 199 9.67 13.60 -3.17
CA ASP A 199 10.08 12.56 -4.10
C ASP A 199 9.44 12.81 -5.48
N VAL A 200 10.03 12.25 -6.53
CA VAL A 200 9.53 12.36 -7.90
C VAL A 200 9.58 11.03 -8.63
N ALA A 201 8.62 10.82 -9.53
CA ALA A 201 8.62 9.66 -10.42
C ALA A 201 8.09 10.02 -11.82
N MET A 202 8.46 9.21 -12.80
CA MET A 202 7.92 9.24 -14.15
C MET A 202 7.66 7.81 -14.62
N ARG A 203 6.58 7.59 -15.35
CA ARG A 203 6.26 6.29 -15.95
C ARG A 203 5.74 6.49 -17.37
N TRP A 204 6.28 5.73 -18.31
CA TRP A 204 5.68 5.52 -19.62
C TRP A 204 5.06 4.12 -19.67
N SER A 205 3.86 3.99 -20.22
CA SER A 205 3.25 2.70 -20.50
C SER A 205 2.54 2.65 -21.85
N HIS A 206 2.54 1.48 -22.49
CA HIS A 206 1.90 1.26 -23.77
C HIS A 206 1.48 -0.20 -23.95
N ASN A 207 0.31 -0.42 -24.56
CA ASN A 207 -0.18 -1.74 -24.93
C ASN A 207 -0.06 -1.94 -26.45
N ILE A 208 0.90 -2.75 -26.90
CA ILE A 208 1.20 -2.99 -28.32
C ILE A 208 0.80 -4.42 -28.68
N GLY A 209 -0.38 -4.58 -29.30
CA GLY A 209 -0.94 -5.90 -29.57
C GLY A 209 -1.21 -6.63 -28.26
N ASP A 210 -0.56 -7.77 -28.07
CA ASP A 210 -0.69 -8.62 -26.87
C ASP A 210 0.30 -8.24 -25.74
N TRP A 211 1.14 -7.22 -25.96
CA TRP A 211 2.15 -6.77 -25.01
C TRP A 211 1.67 -5.56 -24.21
N ASP A 212 1.80 -5.62 -22.89
CA ASP A 212 1.73 -4.46 -22.01
C ASP A 212 3.14 -4.13 -21.51
N ILE A 213 3.59 -2.90 -21.75
CA ILE A 213 4.96 -2.47 -21.45
C ILE A 213 4.92 -1.26 -20.52
N GLY A 214 5.73 -1.29 -19.46
CA GLY A 214 5.93 -0.19 -18.54
C GLY A 214 7.41 0.12 -18.33
N LEU A 215 7.79 1.38 -18.47
CA LEU A 215 9.11 1.89 -18.08
C LEU A 215 8.92 3.00 -17.06
N SER A 216 9.63 2.94 -15.95
CA SER A 216 9.54 3.99 -14.94
C SER A 216 10.88 4.37 -14.33
N TYR A 217 10.93 5.58 -13.79
CA TYR A 217 12.04 6.12 -13.05
C TYR A 217 11.52 6.77 -11.77
N PHE A 218 12.14 6.42 -10.64
CA PHE A 218 11.85 6.99 -9.33
C PHE A 218 13.12 7.61 -8.74
N ARG A 219 12.99 8.78 -8.11
CA ARG A 219 14.02 9.38 -7.28
C ARG A 219 13.39 9.94 -6.01
N GLY A 220 13.83 9.42 -4.88
CA GLY A 220 13.28 9.83 -3.59
C GLY A 220 13.67 8.91 -2.45
N THR A 221 12.92 9.01 -1.37
CA THR A 221 13.10 8.22 -0.15
C THR A 221 12.69 6.76 -0.39
N SER A 222 13.52 5.80 0.01
CA SER A 222 13.23 4.37 -0.15
C SER A 222 11.94 3.98 0.58
N ARG A 223 11.10 3.17 -0.06
CA ARG A 223 9.93 2.56 0.60
C ARG A 223 10.27 1.32 1.40
N ASP A 224 11.51 0.84 1.26
CA ASP A 224 12.10 -0.27 1.99
C ASP A 224 13.17 0.28 2.94
N PRO A 225 12.85 0.53 4.23
CA PRO A 225 13.85 0.96 5.19
C PRO A 225 14.83 -0.16 5.47
N ARG A 226 16.11 0.20 5.65
CA ARG A 226 17.08 -0.69 6.30
C ARG A 226 16.98 -0.52 7.81
N PHE A 227 17.37 -1.54 8.56
CA PHE A 227 17.34 -1.48 10.02
C PHE A 227 18.74 -1.30 10.58
N VAL A 228 18.88 -0.34 11.49
CA VAL A 228 20.11 -0.17 12.30
C VAL A 228 19.82 -0.58 13.75
N PRO A 229 20.76 -1.23 14.45
CA PRO A 229 20.58 -1.52 15.87
C PRO A 229 20.42 -0.24 16.69
N GLY A 230 19.47 -0.24 17.61
CA GLY A 230 19.26 0.81 18.59
C GLY A 230 18.87 0.25 19.94
N VAL A 231 18.59 1.15 20.88
CA VAL A 231 18.03 0.81 22.20
C VAL A 231 16.82 1.69 22.47
N ASP A 232 15.80 1.13 23.11
CA ASP A 232 14.67 1.93 23.58
C ASP A 232 14.96 2.62 24.93
N SER A 233 14.00 3.40 25.42
CA SER A 233 14.12 4.13 26.69
C SER A 233 14.32 3.23 27.92
N SER A 234 14.04 1.93 27.82
CA SER A 234 14.30 0.93 28.87
C SER A 234 15.66 0.24 28.74
N GLY A 235 16.43 0.56 27.69
CA GLY A 235 17.70 -0.07 27.36
C GLY A 235 17.56 -1.40 26.62
N ALA A 236 16.35 -1.77 26.18
CA ALA A 236 16.14 -2.99 25.40
C ALA A 236 16.57 -2.80 23.94
N PRO A 237 17.17 -3.81 23.28
CA PRO A 237 17.56 -3.71 21.88
C PRO A 237 16.34 -3.56 20.97
N VAL A 238 16.45 -2.67 19.98
CA VAL A 238 15.43 -2.43 18.95
C VAL A 238 16.06 -2.30 17.57
N LEU A 239 15.23 -2.41 16.54
CA LEU A 239 15.58 -2.07 15.17
C LEU A 239 15.08 -0.67 14.84
N VAL A 240 15.97 0.23 14.49
CA VAL A 240 15.61 1.60 14.08
C VAL A 240 15.52 1.65 12.55
N PRO A 241 14.38 2.04 11.97
CA PRO A 241 14.26 2.16 10.52
C PRO A 241 15.08 3.36 10.04
N TYR A 242 15.91 3.12 9.02
CA TYR A 242 16.68 4.13 8.33
C TYR A 242 16.22 4.19 6.88
N TYR A 243 15.76 5.35 6.45
CA TYR A 243 15.27 5.60 5.11
C TYR A 243 16.35 6.24 4.24
N ASP A 244 16.94 5.44 3.37
CA ASP A 244 17.93 5.89 2.39
C ASP A 244 17.27 6.69 1.26
N GLN A 245 18.05 7.54 0.59
CA GLN A 245 17.70 8.12 -0.70
C GLN A 245 18.08 7.14 -1.82
N MET A 246 17.17 6.94 -2.75
CA MET A 246 17.36 6.02 -3.86
C MET A 246 16.99 6.62 -5.21
N ARG A 247 17.56 6.00 -6.25
CA ARG A 247 17.14 6.14 -7.64
C ARG A 247 16.85 4.76 -8.17
N GLN A 248 15.75 4.58 -8.89
CA GLN A 248 15.37 3.31 -9.47
C GLN A 248 14.87 3.52 -10.89
N THR A 249 15.41 2.75 -11.83
CA THR A 249 14.81 2.53 -13.14
C THR A 249 14.14 1.17 -13.13
N SER A 250 12.94 1.08 -13.69
CA SER A 250 12.12 -0.13 -13.65
C SER A 250 11.54 -0.44 -15.03
N LEU A 251 11.41 -1.73 -15.31
CA LEU A 251 10.70 -2.32 -16.43
C LEU A 251 9.66 -3.28 -15.87
N ASP A 252 8.43 -3.19 -16.35
CA ASP A 252 7.42 -4.23 -16.23
C ASP A 252 6.89 -4.59 -17.62
N LEU A 253 6.71 -5.87 -17.87
CA LEU A 253 6.37 -6.41 -19.17
C LEU A 253 5.42 -7.59 -18.98
N GLN A 254 4.30 -7.54 -19.69
CA GLN A 254 3.34 -8.62 -19.74
C GLN A 254 3.05 -9.00 -21.19
N TRP A 255 2.93 -10.30 -21.46
CA TRP A 255 2.53 -10.81 -22.77
C TRP A 255 1.43 -11.86 -22.61
N THR A 256 0.26 -11.56 -23.16
CA THR A 256 -0.92 -12.42 -23.07
C THR A 256 -1.10 -13.20 -24.36
N THR A 257 -0.97 -14.52 -24.34
CA THR A 257 -1.11 -15.35 -25.56
C THR A 257 -1.89 -16.64 -25.30
N GLY A 258 -3.12 -16.70 -25.83
CA GLY A 258 -4.04 -17.79 -25.56
C GLY A 258 -4.36 -17.90 -24.07
N ASN A 259 -3.99 -19.03 -23.45
CA ASN A 259 -4.16 -19.27 -22.02
C ASN A 259 -2.90 -18.93 -21.19
N TRP A 260 -1.86 -18.40 -21.82
CA TRP A 260 -0.61 -18.03 -21.17
C TRP A 260 -0.56 -16.54 -20.87
N LEU A 261 -0.01 -16.21 -19.72
CA LEU A 261 0.32 -14.85 -19.31
C LEU A 261 1.77 -14.83 -18.86
N TRP A 262 2.66 -14.28 -19.69
CA TRP A 262 4.08 -14.14 -19.33
C TRP A 262 4.31 -12.80 -18.68
N LYS A 263 5.12 -12.76 -17.62
CA LYS A 263 5.31 -11.60 -16.76
C LYS A 263 6.80 -11.41 -16.46
N LEU A 264 7.27 -10.17 -16.50
CA LEU A 264 8.61 -9.77 -16.11
C LEU A 264 8.56 -8.42 -15.40
N GLU A 265 9.17 -8.36 -14.23
CA GLU A 265 9.58 -7.13 -13.56
C GLU A 265 11.10 -7.10 -13.44
N ALA A 266 11.70 -5.95 -13.70
CA ALA A 266 13.13 -5.74 -13.51
C ALA A 266 13.43 -4.33 -13.02
N ILE A 267 14.40 -4.21 -12.13
CA ILE A 267 14.85 -2.93 -11.58
C ILE A 267 16.37 -2.81 -11.61
N ALA A 268 16.83 -1.57 -11.79
CA ALA A 268 18.17 -1.14 -11.48
C ALA A 268 18.08 -0.04 -10.41
N ARG A 269 18.54 -0.33 -9.19
CA ARG A 269 18.43 0.58 -8.03
C ARG A 269 19.81 1.02 -7.57
N GLN A 270 19.92 2.32 -7.27
CA GLN A 270 21.07 2.90 -6.58
C GLN A 270 20.59 3.48 -5.24
N SER A 271 21.22 3.10 -4.14
CA SER A 271 20.92 3.57 -2.79
C SER A 271 22.19 3.51 -1.92
N ASN A 272 22.41 4.50 -1.05
CA ASN A 272 23.55 4.55 -0.13
C ASN A 272 24.92 4.25 -0.80
N GLY A 273 25.16 4.83 -1.99
CA GLY A 273 26.41 4.66 -2.75
C GLY A 273 26.60 3.28 -3.41
N ALA A 274 25.70 2.32 -3.20
CA ALA A 274 25.70 1.02 -3.85
C ALA A 274 24.65 0.94 -4.97
N SER A 275 24.90 0.09 -5.96
CA SER A 275 23.93 -0.25 -6.99
C SER A 275 23.68 -1.74 -7.04
N TYR A 276 22.46 -2.12 -7.36
CA TYR A 276 22.08 -3.52 -7.58
C TYR A 276 20.95 -3.61 -8.62
N ASN A 277 20.79 -4.80 -9.18
CA ASN A 277 19.68 -5.11 -10.06
C ASN A 277 18.89 -6.28 -9.47
N ALA A 278 17.58 -6.27 -9.66
CA ALA A 278 16.72 -7.38 -9.31
C ALA A 278 15.68 -7.60 -10.40
N SER A 279 15.20 -8.82 -10.54
CA SER A 279 14.15 -9.17 -11.49
C SER A 279 13.29 -10.32 -11.01
N VAL A 280 12.01 -10.31 -11.38
CA VAL A 280 11.08 -11.41 -11.23
C VAL A 280 10.54 -11.75 -12.61
N ALA A 281 10.72 -12.99 -13.05
CA ALA A 281 10.17 -13.47 -14.32
C ALA A 281 9.29 -14.67 -14.05
N GLY A 282 8.11 -14.71 -14.67
CA GLY A 282 7.14 -15.76 -14.41
C GLY A 282 6.13 -15.94 -15.51
N PHE A 283 5.26 -16.92 -15.32
CA PHE A 283 4.10 -17.10 -16.17
C PHE A 283 2.92 -17.66 -15.39
N GLU A 284 1.72 -17.39 -15.90
CA GLU A 284 0.51 -18.11 -15.53
C GLU A 284 -0.02 -18.89 -16.72
N TYR A 285 -0.59 -20.06 -16.42
CA TYR A 285 -1.36 -20.83 -17.38
C TYR A 285 -2.73 -21.19 -16.80
N THR A 286 -3.77 -20.92 -17.58
CA THR A 286 -5.15 -21.27 -17.20
C THR A 286 -5.64 -22.49 -17.97
N PHE A 287 -5.90 -23.58 -17.26
CA PHE A 287 -6.65 -24.72 -17.76
C PHE A 287 -8.14 -24.39 -17.74
N THR A 288 -8.72 -24.14 -18.91
CA THR A 288 -10.12 -23.78 -19.03
C THR A 288 -11.04 -25.00 -19.08
N GLY A 289 -12.15 -24.94 -18.36
CA GLY A 289 -13.18 -25.98 -18.40
C GLY A 289 -12.73 -27.35 -17.91
N ILE A 290 -11.94 -27.39 -16.82
CA ILE A 290 -11.45 -28.66 -16.25
C ILE A 290 -12.63 -29.60 -15.95
N PHE A 291 -12.45 -30.89 -16.26
CA PHE A 291 -13.50 -31.91 -16.15
C PHE A 291 -14.79 -31.59 -16.93
N LYS A 292 -14.71 -30.83 -18.03
CA LYS A 292 -15.87 -30.37 -18.82
C LYS A 292 -16.87 -29.56 -17.98
N SER A 293 -16.37 -28.86 -16.97
CA SER A 293 -17.18 -28.04 -16.08
C SER A 293 -17.01 -26.55 -16.40
N LYS A 294 -17.66 -25.68 -15.62
CA LYS A 294 -17.45 -24.22 -15.65
C LYS A 294 -16.28 -23.76 -14.77
N LYS A 295 -15.43 -24.69 -14.33
CA LYS A 295 -14.30 -24.41 -13.45
C LYS A 295 -13.04 -24.28 -14.29
N ASP A 296 -12.21 -23.33 -13.91
CA ASP A 296 -10.88 -23.13 -14.46
C ASP A 296 -9.84 -23.37 -13.37
N LEU A 297 -8.64 -23.80 -13.76
CA LEU A 297 -7.51 -23.99 -12.85
C LEU A 297 -6.32 -23.16 -13.36
N GLY A 298 -5.83 -22.23 -12.54
CA GLY A 298 -4.62 -21.47 -12.80
C GLY A 298 -3.39 -22.14 -12.19
N VAL A 299 -2.26 -22.11 -12.89
CA VAL A 299 -0.94 -22.45 -12.37
C VAL A 299 -0.01 -21.26 -12.61
N LEU A 300 0.72 -20.85 -11.58
CA LEU A 300 1.70 -19.76 -11.60
C LEU A 300 3.08 -20.31 -11.26
N LEU A 301 4.12 -19.81 -11.94
CA LEU A 301 5.51 -19.98 -11.55
C LEU A 301 6.25 -18.65 -11.69
N GLU A 302 7.02 -18.29 -10.66
CA GLU A 302 7.88 -17.10 -10.65
C GLU A 302 9.32 -17.47 -10.27
N TYR A 303 10.28 -16.81 -10.93
CA TYR A 303 11.70 -16.92 -10.66
C TYR A 303 12.26 -15.55 -10.28
N HIS A 304 12.94 -15.50 -9.14
CA HIS A 304 13.46 -14.28 -8.55
C HIS A 304 14.99 -14.25 -8.66
N HIS A 305 15.52 -13.09 -9.04
CA HIS A 305 16.95 -12.82 -9.07
C HIS A 305 17.24 -11.48 -8.40
N ASP A 306 18.23 -11.45 -7.50
CA ASP A 306 18.77 -10.21 -6.91
C ASP A 306 20.29 -10.28 -6.90
N SER A 307 20.96 -9.30 -7.52
CA SER A 307 22.42 -9.27 -7.62
C SER A 307 23.14 -9.09 -6.28
N ARG A 308 22.42 -8.72 -5.22
CA ARG A 308 22.95 -8.65 -3.84
C ARG A 308 23.21 -10.04 -3.26
N GLY A 309 22.56 -11.08 -3.79
CA GLY A 309 22.70 -12.47 -3.33
C GLY A 309 22.28 -12.62 -1.86
N THR A 310 23.14 -13.18 -1.01
CA THR A 310 22.87 -13.34 0.43
C THR A 310 22.81 -12.02 1.21
N ARG A 311 23.07 -10.87 0.57
CA ARG A 311 22.95 -9.53 1.15
C ARG A 311 21.63 -8.84 0.74
N ALA A 312 20.76 -9.54 0.02
CA ALA A 312 19.49 -9.01 -0.45
C ALA A 312 18.51 -8.73 0.70
#